data_AF-A0A2K3J6K8-F1
#
_entry.id   AF-A0A2K3J6K8-F1
#
_cell.length_a   1.000
_cell.length_b   1.000
_cell.length_c   1.000
_cell.angle_alpha   90.00
_cell.angle_beta   90.00
_cell.angle_gamma   90.00
#
_symmetry.space_group_name_H-M   'P 1'
#
loop_
_entity.id
_entity.type
_entity.pdbx_description
1 polymer ?
#
loop_
_entity_poly.entity_id
_entity_poly.type
_entity_poly.pdbx_seq_one_letter_code
_entity_poly.pdbx_strand_id
1 'polypeptide(L)'
;YDHKHQKVGTNATGLTKMSSDILKTLLRVLIEEDNIQVSREFLISLRVLYQRHAQDYIRKYHADAHFNSLRYDRHSEETMVEKFSQQIMKSGLSYMRKPVGTRIPDWLRTLSARRKIREQLLEIVISDNG
;
A
#
# COMPACT_ATOMS: atom_id res chain seq x y z
N TYR A 1 19.83 -13.56 -19.62
CA TYR A 1 18.96 -13.63 -20.80
C TYR A 1 17.70 -14.36 -20.38
N ASP A 2 16.53 -13.81 -20.71
CA ASP A 2 15.16 -14.24 -20.35
C ASP A 2 14.56 -13.68 -19.04
N HIS A 3 14.25 -12.39 -19.05
CA HIS A 3 13.15 -11.85 -18.24
C HIS A 3 11.99 -11.52 -19.17
N LYS A 4 11.16 -12.53 -19.42
CA LYS A 4 9.87 -12.41 -20.09
C LYS A 4 9.09 -11.26 -19.48
N HIS A 5 8.69 -10.33 -20.35
CA HIS A 5 7.65 -9.36 -20.11
C HIS A 5 6.45 -10.05 -19.45
N GLN A 6 6.23 -9.78 -18.16
CA GLN A 6 4.96 -10.11 -17.52
C GLN A 6 3.88 -9.28 -18.19
N LYS A 7 2.83 -9.96 -18.67
CA LYS A 7 1.67 -9.33 -19.30
C LYS A 7 1.04 -8.33 -18.33
N VAL A 8 0.88 -7.10 -18.81
CA VAL A 8 0.07 -6.04 -18.21
C VAL A 8 -1.35 -6.59 -18.04
N GLY A 9 -1.73 -6.85 -16.80
CA GLY A 9 -2.92 -7.64 -16.43
C GLY A 9 -2.69 -8.46 -15.16
N THR A 10 -1.42 -8.72 -14.82
CA THR A 10 -0.99 -9.33 -13.54
C THR A 10 -0.70 -8.31 -12.43
N ASN A 11 -0.66 -7.02 -12.77
CA ASN A 11 -0.09 -5.99 -11.88
C ASN A 11 -0.98 -5.62 -10.71
N ALA A 12 -2.30 -5.58 -10.88
CA ALA A 12 -3.24 -5.34 -9.77
C ALA A 12 -3.04 -6.37 -8.65
N THR A 13 -2.73 -7.62 -9.01
CA THR A 13 -2.39 -8.70 -8.06
C THR A 13 -1.04 -8.45 -7.39
N GLY A 14 -0.06 -7.95 -8.16
CA GLY A 14 1.26 -7.55 -7.67
C GLY A 14 1.19 -6.39 -6.67
N LEU A 15 0.54 -5.29 -7.04
CA LEU A 15 0.33 -4.12 -6.19
C LEU A 15 -0.43 -4.47 -4.91
N THR A 16 -1.50 -5.27 -5.03
CA THR A 16 -2.28 -5.73 -3.87
C THR A 16 -1.43 -6.59 -2.93
N LYS A 17 -0.56 -7.45 -3.48
CA LYS A 17 0.35 -8.30 -2.70
C LYS A 17 1.42 -7.46 -2.00
N MET A 18 2.08 -6.56 -2.73
CA MET A 18 3.07 -5.64 -2.14
C MET A 18 2.45 -4.81 -1.03
N SER A 19 1.27 -4.22 -1.28
CA SER A 19 0.49 -3.44 -0.31
C SER A 19 0.21 -4.21 0.98
N SER A 20 -0.22 -5.47 0.84
CA SER A 20 -0.40 -6.38 1.97
C SER A 20 0.88 -6.59 2.76
N ASP A 21 2.00 -6.79 2.07
CA ASP A 21 3.28 -7.06 2.70
C ASP A 21 3.87 -5.83 3.41
N ILE A 22 3.69 -4.64 2.81
CA ILE A 22 4.01 -3.33 3.43
C ILE A 22 3.24 -3.19 4.72
N LEU A 23 1.92 -3.37 4.67
CA LEU A 23 1.07 -3.24 5.85
C LEU A 23 1.53 -4.18 6.97
N LYS A 24 1.77 -5.45 6.67
CA LYS A 24 2.22 -6.42 7.68
C LYS A 24 3.55 -6.02 8.30
N THR A 25 4.45 -5.44 7.52
CA THR A 25 5.72 -4.92 8.02
C THR A 25 5.52 -3.71 8.92
N LEU A 26 4.66 -2.77 8.53
CA LEU A 26 4.33 -1.62 9.37
C LEU A 26 3.71 -2.06 10.70
N LEU A 27 2.74 -2.98 10.66
CA LEU A 27 2.13 -3.54 11.87
C LEU A 27 3.16 -4.24 12.77
N ARG A 28 4.13 -4.95 12.17
CA ARG A 28 5.25 -5.53 12.92
C ARG A 28 6.07 -4.46 13.62
N VAL A 29 6.50 -3.43 12.90
CA VAL A 29 7.32 -2.34 13.46
C VAL A 29 6.59 -1.66 14.61
N LEU A 30 5.30 -1.34 14.45
CA LEU A 30 4.50 -0.72 15.52
C LEU A 30 4.43 -1.59 16.79
N ILE A 31 4.43 -2.92 16.64
CA ILE A 31 4.40 -3.84 17.79
C ILE A 31 5.80 -4.00 18.39
N GLU A 32 6.82 -4.24 17.57
CA GLU A 32 8.17 -4.60 18.03
C GLU A 32 8.97 -3.41 18.54
N GLU A 33 8.86 -2.25 17.88
CA GLU A 33 9.62 -1.04 18.22
C GLU A 33 8.82 -0.09 19.13
N ASP A 34 7.54 0.12 18.81
CA ASP A 34 6.70 1.13 19.50
C ASP A 34 5.79 0.51 20.59
N ASN A 35 5.79 -0.81 20.75
CA ASN A 35 4.97 -1.57 21.70
C ASN A 35 3.45 -1.28 21.59
N ILE A 36 2.97 -0.96 20.38
CA ILE A 36 1.57 -0.65 20.09
C ILE A 36 0.79 -1.95 19.90
N GLN A 37 -0.31 -2.10 20.63
CA GLN A 37 -1.22 -3.24 20.45
C GLN A 37 -2.06 -3.08 19.17
N VAL A 38 -1.97 -4.04 18.28
CA VAL A 38 -2.82 -4.12 17.08
C VAL A 38 -4.03 -4.99 17.39
N SER A 39 -5.20 -4.36 17.46
CA SER A 39 -6.50 -5.02 17.61
C SER A 39 -7.35 -4.91 16.33
N ARG A 40 -8.52 -5.56 16.31
CA ARG A 40 -9.48 -5.40 15.21
C ARG A 40 -9.99 -3.96 15.12
N GLU A 41 -10.27 -3.34 16.26
CA GLU A 41 -10.76 -1.97 16.39
C GLU A 41 -9.71 -0.97 15.91
N PHE A 42 -8.44 -1.22 16.20
CA PHE A 42 -7.31 -0.48 15.63
C PHE A 42 -7.31 -0.56 14.11
N LEU A 43 -7.44 -1.77 13.53
CA LEU A 43 -7.47 -1.94 12.06
C LEU A 43 -8.67 -1.27 11.39
N ILE A 44 -9.85 -1.31 12.03
CA ILE A 44 -11.05 -0.60 11.55
C ILE A 44 -10.77 0.91 11.54
N SER A 45 -10.24 1.44 12.64
CA SER A 45 -9.89 2.86 12.76
C SER A 45 -8.86 3.27 11.70
N LEU A 46 -7.83 2.46 11.50
CA LEU A 46 -6.80 2.67 10.47
C LEU A 46 -7.42 2.69 9.06
N ARG A 47 -8.36 1.78 8.75
CA ARG A 47 -9.05 1.76 7.46
C ARG A 47 -9.85 3.04 7.23
N VAL A 48 -10.61 3.49 8.24
CA VAL A 48 -11.43 4.71 8.14
C VAL A 48 -10.55 5.94 7.94
N LEU A 49 -9.47 6.06 8.73
CA LEU A 49 -8.52 7.15 8.60
C LEU A 49 -7.84 7.14 7.23
N TYR A 50 -7.40 5.97 6.76
CA TYR A 50 -6.81 5.81 5.44
C TYR A 50 -7.76 6.29 4.33
N GLN A 51 -9.01 5.82 4.33
CA GLN A 51 -10.00 6.23 3.32
C GLN A 51 -10.24 7.74 3.35
N ARG A 52 -10.38 8.35 4.54
CA ARG A 52 -10.58 9.79 4.67
C ARG A 52 -9.41 10.58 4.11
N HIS A 53 -8.19 10.27 4.54
CA HIS A 53 -6.99 10.96 4.04
C HIS A 53 -6.80 10.75 2.54
N ALA A 54 -7.01 9.54 2.04
CA ALA A 54 -6.86 9.25 0.63
C ALA A 54 -7.88 10.02 -0.23
N GLN A 55 -9.13 10.14 0.21
CA GLN A 55 -10.13 10.97 -0.45
C GLN A 55 -9.73 12.45 -0.49
N ASP A 56 -9.18 12.98 0.61
CA ASP A 56 -8.69 14.36 0.65
C ASP A 56 -7.51 14.57 -0.32
N TYR A 57 -6.59 13.60 -0.41
CA TYR A 57 -5.50 13.64 -1.38
C TYR A 57 -5.99 13.56 -2.82
N ILE A 58 -6.93 12.68 -3.14
CA ILE A 58 -7.51 12.59 -4.48
C ILE A 58 -8.12 13.92 -4.91
N ARG A 59 -8.88 14.57 -4.02
CA ARG A 59 -9.46 15.90 -4.30
C ARG A 59 -8.37 16.93 -4.55
N LYS A 60 -7.34 16.96 -3.71
CA LYS A 60 -6.21 17.89 -3.85
C LYS A 60 -5.48 17.68 -5.17
N TYR A 61 -5.07 16.45 -5.47
CA TYR A 61 -4.32 16.17 -6.70
C TYR A 61 -5.17 16.34 -7.96
N HIS A 62 -6.47 16.07 -7.91
CA HIS A 62 -7.38 16.41 -9.00
C HIS A 62 -7.42 17.92 -9.25
N ALA A 63 -7.51 18.73 -8.19
CA ALA A 63 -7.48 20.19 -8.31
C ALA A 63 -6.13 20.70 -8.85
N ASP A 64 -5.01 20.17 -8.32
CA ASP A 64 -3.67 20.52 -8.79
C ASP A 64 -3.46 20.14 -10.27
N ALA A 65 -3.90 18.94 -10.67
CA ALA A 65 -3.81 18.49 -12.06
C ALA A 65 -4.68 19.34 -12.99
N HIS A 66 -5.91 19.66 -12.57
CA HIS A 66 -6.80 20.55 -13.33
C HIS A 66 -6.16 21.93 -13.53
N PHE A 67 -5.56 22.50 -12.48
CA PHE A 67 -4.85 23.79 -12.56
C PHE A 67 -3.66 23.73 -13.53
N ASN A 68 -2.90 22.63 -13.52
CA ASN A 68 -1.73 22.44 -14.37
C ASN A 68 -2.05 21.82 -15.74
N SER A 69 -3.33 21.69 -16.12
CA SER A 69 -3.76 21.04 -17.37
C SER A 69 -3.22 19.61 -17.55
N LEU A 70 -2.97 18.91 -16.44
CA LEU A 70 -2.55 17.51 -16.41
C LEU A 70 -3.76 16.59 -16.39
N ARG A 71 -3.65 15.45 -17.07
CA ARG A 71 -4.68 14.40 -17.01
C ARG A 71 -4.59 13.68 -15.66
N TYR A 72 -5.70 13.65 -14.92
CA TYR A 72 -5.80 12.93 -13.66
C TYR A 72 -7.03 12.00 -13.68
N ASP A 73 -6.80 10.70 -13.61
CA ASP A 73 -7.87 9.70 -13.58
C ASP A 73 -8.34 9.47 -12.14
N ARG A 74 -9.29 10.31 -11.72
CA ARG A 74 -9.89 10.22 -10.39
C ARG A 74 -10.55 8.86 -10.11
N HIS A 75 -11.16 8.23 -11.11
CA HIS A 75 -11.88 6.98 -10.91
C HIS A 75 -10.92 5.81 -10.65
N SER A 76 -9.80 5.77 -11.38
CA SER A 76 -8.72 4.82 -11.13
C SER A 76 -8.19 4.95 -9.71
N GLU A 77 -7.90 6.19 -9.28
CA GLU A 77 -7.40 6.49 -7.92
C GLU A 77 -8.39 6.07 -6.83
N GLU A 78 -9.68 6.43 -6.96
CA GLU A 78 -10.73 6.01 -6.02
C GLU A 78 -10.86 4.47 -5.96
N THR A 79 -10.73 3.79 -7.10
CA THR A 79 -10.74 2.32 -7.17
C THR A 79 -9.55 1.70 -6.46
N MET A 80 -8.36 2.28 -6.59
CA MET A 80 -7.16 1.82 -5.89
C MET A 80 -7.28 2.00 -4.37
N VAL A 81 -7.78 3.16 -3.93
CA VAL A 81 -8.03 3.44 -2.50
C VAL A 81 -8.99 2.42 -1.91
N GLU A 82 -10.08 2.09 -2.61
CA GLU A 82 -11.03 1.11 -2.09
C GLU A 82 -10.40 -0.29 -1.95
N LYS A 83 -9.67 -0.73 -2.99
CA LYS A 83 -8.93 -2.02 -2.96
C LYS A 83 -7.93 -2.08 -1.80
N PHE A 84 -7.16 -1.03 -1.58
CA PHE A 84 -6.19 -0.98 -0.49
C PHE A 84 -6.89 -0.94 0.88
N SER A 85 -7.99 -0.20 1.02
CA SER A 85 -8.79 -0.18 2.26
C SER A 85 -9.24 -1.58 2.68
N GLN A 86 -9.61 -2.42 1.71
CA GLN A 86 -10.00 -3.80 1.94
C GLN A 86 -8.78 -4.66 2.33
N GLN A 87 -7.61 -4.40 1.74
CA GLN A 87 -6.37 -5.07 2.14
C GLN A 87 -5.94 -4.74 3.57
N ILE A 88 -6.19 -3.52 4.06
CA ILE A 88 -5.91 -3.17 5.47
C ILE A 88 -6.54 -4.18 6.42
N MET A 89 -7.83 -4.48 6.22
CA MET A 89 -8.55 -5.43 7.04
C MET A 89 -8.08 -6.87 6.79
N LYS A 90 -7.99 -7.28 5.52
CA LYS A 90 -7.66 -8.66 5.17
C LYS A 90 -6.27 -9.05 5.67
N SER A 91 -5.27 -8.22 5.41
CA SER A 91 -3.88 -8.49 5.76
C SER A 91 -3.59 -8.24 7.23
N GLY A 92 -4.22 -7.24 7.85
CA GLY A 92 -4.11 -7.01 9.29
C GLY A 92 -4.70 -8.17 10.10
N LEU A 93 -5.91 -8.63 9.77
CA LEU A 93 -6.51 -9.79 10.43
C LEU A 93 -5.71 -11.08 10.18
N SER A 94 -5.17 -11.24 8.96
CA SER A 94 -4.28 -12.36 8.66
C SER A 94 -2.99 -12.31 9.50
N TYR A 95 -2.44 -11.13 9.73
CA TYR A 95 -1.24 -10.94 10.55
C TYR A 95 -1.51 -11.28 12.02
N MET A 96 -2.63 -10.80 12.58
CA MET A 96 -3.04 -11.09 13.96
C MET A 96 -3.17 -12.59 14.23
N ARG A 97 -3.55 -13.40 13.23
CA ARG A 97 -3.63 -14.87 13.37
C ARG A 97 -2.27 -15.55 13.43
N LYS A 98 -1.23 -14.98 12.79
CA LYS A 98 0.13 -15.55 12.70
C LYS A 98 1.21 -14.45 12.66
N PRO A 99 1.45 -13.73 13.78
CA PRO A 99 2.37 -12.59 13.79
C PRO A 99 3.84 -13.01 13.58
N VAL A 100 4.25 -14.15 14.14
CA VAL A 100 5.66 -14.61 14.17
C VAL A 100 6.13 -15.21 12.83
N GLY A 101 5.22 -15.62 11.94
CA GLY A 101 5.57 -16.34 10.70
C GLY A 101 5.74 -15.47 9.45
N THR A 102 5.48 -14.16 9.53
CA THR A 102 5.51 -13.30 8.34
C THR A 102 6.96 -12.90 8.01
N ARG A 103 7.58 -13.60 7.06
CA ARG A 103 8.89 -13.21 6.49
C ARG A 103 8.77 -11.90 5.72
N ILE A 104 9.78 -11.03 5.89
CA ILE A 104 9.95 -9.83 5.07
C ILE A 104 10.12 -10.28 3.61
N PRO A 105 9.28 -9.82 2.68
CA PRO A 105 9.41 -10.18 1.27
C PRO A 105 10.71 -9.64 0.69
N ASP A 106 11.23 -10.30 -0.34
CA ASP A 106 12.59 -10.05 -0.82
C ASP A 106 12.81 -8.60 -1.29
N TRP A 107 11.81 -7.95 -1.90
CA TRP A 107 11.88 -6.54 -2.32
C TRP A 107 12.03 -5.57 -1.14
N LEU A 108 11.46 -5.91 0.02
CA LEU A 108 11.57 -5.12 1.24
C LEU A 108 12.90 -5.39 1.96
N ARG A 109 13.49 -6.59 1.77
CA ARG A 109 14.82 -6.94 2.28
C ARG A 109 15.94 -6.21 1.51
N THR A 110 15.79 -6.03 0.20
CA THR A 110 16.68 -5.17 -0.59
C THR A 110 16.53 -3.69 -0.22
N LEU A 111 15.32 -3.27 0.11
CA LEU A 111 15.00 -1.91 0.57
C LEU A 111 15.46 -1.58 1.99
N SER A 112 15.37 -2.52 2.94
CA SER A 112 15.85 -2.29 4.31
C SER A 112 17.37 -2.09 4.33
N ALA A 113 18.08 -2.74 3.40
CA ALA A 113 19.49 -2.48 3.12
C ALA A 113 19.76 -1.09 2.50
N ARG A 114 18.73 -0.41 1.98
CA ARG A 114 18.80 0.92 1.33
C ARG A 114 17.58 1.78 1.73
N ARG A 115 17.54 2.25 2.98
CA ARG A 115 16.41 3.00 3.58
C ARG A 115 15.82 4.09 2.65
N LYS A 116 14.61 3.86 2.10
CA LYS A 116 13.60 4.87 1.70
C LYS A 116 12.32 4.20 1.17
N ILE A 117 11.52 3.62 2.09
CA ILE A 117 10.25 2.93 1.75
C ILE A 117 9.25 3.89 1.08
N ARG A 118 9.20 5.15 1.51
CA ARG A 118 8.27 6.17 0.99
C ARG A 118 8.45 6.46 -0.50
N GLU A 119 9.69 6.53 -0.98
CA GLU A 119 9.99 6.88 -2.38
C GLU A 119 9.66 5.73 -3.32
N GLN A 120 9.87 4.49 -2.87
CA GLN A 120 9.53 3.31 -3.68
C GLN A 120 8.03 3.01 -3.70
N LEU A 121 7.29 3.33 -2.63
CA LEU A 121 5.82 3.28 -2.68
C LEU A 121 5.29 4.18 -3.81
N LEU A 122 5.86 5.38 -3.95
CA LEU A 122 5.50 6.31 -5.01
C LEU A 122 5.88 5.74 -6.38
N GLU A 123 7.09 5.19 -6.52
CA GLU A 123 7.61 4.62 -7.77
C GLU A 123 6.78 3.41 -8.25
N ILE A 124 6.40 2.51 -7.35
CA ILE A 124 5.56 1.34 -7.66
C ILE A 124 4.19 1.79 -8.16
N VAL A 125 3.55 2.74 -7.47
CA VAL A 125 2.23 3.28 -7.87
C VAL A 125 2.32 3.97 -9.23
N ILE A 126 3.39 4.75 -9.49
CA ILE A 126 3.60 5.41 -10.77
C ILE A 126 3.84 4.40 -11.89
N SER A 127 4.65 3.36 -11.64
CA SER A 127 4.93 2.30 -12.63
C SER A 127 3.73 1.44 -13.00
N ASP A 128 2.68 1.43 -12.17
CA ASP A 128 1.44 0.68 -12.43
C ASP A 128 0.37 1.52 -13.15
N ASN A 129 0.54 2.84 -13.17
CA ASN A 129 -0.36 3.83 -13.80
C ASN A 129 0.16 4.35 -15.16
N GLY A 130 1.29 3.84 -15.67
CA GLY A 130 1.87 4.17 -16.99
C GLY A 130 1.88 2.98 -17.94
#